data_AF-A0A7S2X9T5-F1
#
_entry.id   AF-A0A7S2X9T5-F1
#
_cell.length_a   1.000
_cell.length_b   1.000
_cell.length_c   1.000
_cell.angle_alpha   90.00
_cell.angle_beta   90.00
_cell.angle_gamma   90.00
#
_symmetry.space_group_name_H-M   'P 1'
#
loop_
_entity.id
_entity.type
_entity.pdbx_description
1 polymer ?
#
loop_
_entity_poly.entity_id
_entity_poly.type
_entity_poly.pdbx_seq_one_letter_code
_entity_poly.pdbx_strand_id
1 'polypeptide(L)'
;HIRPQQETWMGCGNSKPPPPSGMEGMTPNNEISQLFLIDYKKMKANYTIKWTGRLMEARIRAEGGEGEEVLWMVEKQVEEEKAKVQKETAVMNAECLERIWNVYDKDKSGTMDKSEVTMLMKDYFSSAIVYFNLLVTDRTMEKLKGANGQYGITPNEKHTKKIRKVIEKSAKKHIGIWLGEINSKDTIEKIYSAIDKDGSGTLEKEEFLKEFRVVIEKRCGQKQVEKLRKIVVRDTERDILEIYTATVTGKNNLA
;
A
#
# COMPACT_ATOMS: atom_id res chain seq x y z
N HIS A 1 45.55 39.80 -12.35
CA HIS A 1 44.08 39.90 -12.27
C HIS A 1 43.47 38.56 -12.64
N ILE A 2 42.98 37.83 -11.64
CA ILE A 2 42.29 36.56 -11.78
C ILE A 2 40.79 36.88 -11.71
N ARG A 3 40.02 36.57 -12.76
CA ARG A 3 38.55 36.53 -12.68
C ARG A 3 38.10 35.07 -12.78
N PRO A 4 37.17 34.60 -11.94
CA PRO A 4 36.75 33.21 -11.94
C PRO A 4 35.73 32.94 -13.06
N GLN A 5 35.84 31.76 -13.68
CA GLN A 5 34.84 31.22 -14.60
C GLN A 5 33.56 30.87 -13.81
N GLN A 6 32.42 31.33 -14.32
CA GLN A 6 31.10 30.98 -13.83
C GLN A 6 30.76 29.54 -14.24
N GLU A 7 30.40 28.71 -13.26
CA GLU A 7 29.79 27.41 -13.46
C GLU A 7 28.38 27.57 -14.02
N THR A 8 28.17 27.20 -15.28
CA THR A 8 26.84 27.00 -15.85
C THR A 8 26.28 25.66 -15.39
N TRP A 9 25.41 25.71 -14.39
CA TRP A 9 24.53 24.60 -14.00
C TRP A 9 23.55 24.31 -15.15
N MET A 10 23.75 23.19 -15.86
CA MET A 10 22.76 22.67 -16.79
C MET A 10 21.61 22.04 -15.99
N GLY A 11 20.42 22.64 -16.10
CA GLY A 11 19.20 22.17 -15.47
C GLY A 11 18.76 20.81 -16.01
N CYS A 12 18.70 19.81 -15.13
CA CYS A 12 17.94 18.59 -15.38
C CYS A 12 16.46 18.95 -15.48
N GLY A 13 15.90 18.76 -16.68
CA GLY A 13 14.49 18.96 -16.96
C GLY A 13 13.59 18.16 -16.01
N ASN A 14 12.56 18.82 -15.50
CA ASN A 14 11.46 18.27 -14.71
C ASN A 14 10.56 17.33 -15.54
N SER A 15 11.11 16.27 -16.14
CA SER A 15 10.29 15.17 -16.62
C SER A 15 9.84 14.35 -15.40
N LYS A 16 8.59 14.54 -14.96
CA LYS A 16 7.95 13.69 -13.97
C LYS A 16 8.14 12.22 -14.40
N PRO A 17 8.60 11.32 -13.52
CA PRO A 17 8.69 9.91 -13.86
C PRO A 17 7.30 9.40 -14.29
N PRO A 18 7.23 8.50 -15.29
CA PRO A 18 5.97 8.00 -15.78
C PRO A 18 5.17 7.36 -14.63
N PRO A 19 3.83 7.55 -14.60
CA PRO A 19 3.01 6.92 -13.59
C PRO A 19 3.15 5.39 -13.69
N PRO A 20 3.21 4.67 -12.55
CA PRO A 20 3.27 3.21 -12.58
C PRO A 20 2.04 2.65 -13.33
N SER A 21 2.29 1.67 -14.19
CA SER A 21 1.28 0.97 -14.99
C SER A 21 0.10 0.55 -14.11
N GLY A 22 -1.09 1.09 -14.38
CA GLY A 22 -2.32 0.89 -13.58
C GLY A 22 -2.90 2.15 -12.94
N MET A 23 -2.21 3.31 -13.05
CA MET A 23 -2.70 4.61 -12.56
C MET A 23 -3.25 5.55 -13.64
N GLU A 24 -3.33 5.12 -14.90
CA GLU A 24 -3.95 5.93 -15.95
C GLU A 24 -5.44 6.14 -15.65
N GLY A 25 -5.79 7.38 -15.26
CA GLY A 25 -7.18 7.82 -15.04
C GLY A 25 -7.66 7.91 -13.59
N MET A 26 -6.85 7.58 -12.58
CA MET A 26 -7.25 7.73 -11.16
C MET A 26 -6.77 9.07 -10.60
N THR A 27 -7.60 10.11 -10.72
CA THR A 27 -7.44 11.36 -9.97
C THR A 27 -7.98 11.17 -8.54
N PRO A 28 -7.18 11.42 -7.49
CA PRO A 28 -7.68 11.42 -6.12
C PRO A 28 -8.88 12.37 -6.00
N ASN A 29 -10.01 11.88 -5.53
CA ASN A 29 -11.26 12.64 -5.44
C ASN A 29 -11.46 13.32 -4.07
N ASN A 30 -10.62 13.00 -3.09
CA ASN A 30 -10.62 13.63 -1.76
C ASN A 30 -9.21 13.60 -1.14
N GLU A 31 -9.05 14.32 -0.02
CA GLU A 31 -7.79 14.44 0.73
C GLU A 31 -7.25 13.08 1.18
N ILE A 32 -8.14 12.20 1.68
CA ILE A 32 -7.77 10.88 2.18
C ILE A 32 -7.15 10.01 1.06
N SER A 33 -7.74 10.05 -0.14
CA SER A 33 -7.22 9.37 -1.33
C SER A 33 -5.84 9.88 -1.73
N GLN A 34 -5.58 11.19 -1.61
CA GLN A 34 -4.26 11.75 -1.89
C GLN A 34 -3.21 11.25 -0.90
N LEU A 35 -3.55 11.24 0.39
CA LEU A 35 -2.67 10.75 1.45
C LEU A 35 -2.36 9.25 1.25
N PHE A 36 -3.36 8.43 0.95
CA PHE A 36 -3.18 7.03 0.61
C PHE A 36 -2.27 6.82 -0.60
N LEU A 37 -2.40 7.65 -1.63
CA LEU A 37 -1.58 7.55 -2.83
C LEU A 37 -0.11 7.92 -2.56
N ILE A 38 0.13 8.96 -1.77
CA ILE A 38 1.47 9.36 -1.32
C ILE A 38 2.11 8.22 -0.54
N ASP A 39 1.36 7.65 0.41
CA ASP A 39 1.79 6.53 1.23
C ASP A 39 2.20 5.32 0.38
N TYR A 40 1.32 4.89 -0.52
CA TYR A 40 1.57 3.79 -1.43
C TYR A 40 2.81 4.03 -2.31
N LYS A 41 2.99 5.26 -2.83
CA LYS A 41 4.17 5.62 -3.64
C LYS A 41 5.47 5.53 -2.85
N LYS A 42 5.49 6.04 -1.60
CA LYS A 42 6.66 5.95 -0.72
C LYS A 42 7.02 4.49 -0.43
N MET A 43 6.02 3.67 -0.11
CA MET A 43 6.20 2.24 0.13
C MET A 43 6.76 1.52 -1.11
N LYS A 44 6.22 1.80 -2.31
CA LYS A 44 6.69 1.21 -3.56
C LYS A 44 8.13 1.63 -3.90
N ALA A 45 8.48 2.91 -3.74
CA ALA A 45 9.84 3.39 -4.02
C ALA A 45 10.90 2.68 -3.15
N ASN A 46 10.61 2.53 -1.85
CA ASN A 46 11.49 1.83 -0.93
C ASN A 46 11.59 0.33 -1.23
N TYR A 47 10.46 -0.32 -1.53
CA TYR A 47 10.42 -1.75 -1.82
C TYR A 47 11.12 -2.13 -3.12
N THR A 48 10.91 -1.36 -4.19
CA THR A 48 11.24 -1.79 -5.57
C THR A 48 12.67 -1.45 -6.01
N ILE A 49 13.24 -0.36 -5.50
CA ILE A 49 14.54 0.14 -5.98
C ILE A 49 15.61 -0.06 -4.91
N LYS A 50 15.32 0.36 -3.67
CA LYS A 50 16.33 0.40 -2.61
C LYS A 50 16.58 -0.97 -1.98
N TRP A 51 15.53 -1.67 -1.56
CA TRP A 51 15.70 -2.93 -0.82
C TRP A 51 15.99 -4.13 -1.72
N THR A 52 15.30 -4.25 -2.86
CA THR A 52 15.55 -5.36 -3.80
C THR A 52 16.97 -5.30 -4.36
N GLY A 53 17.46 -4.10 -4.71
CA GLY A 53 18.83 -3.92 -5.20
C GLY A 53 19.87 -4.33 -4.16
N ARG A 54 19.72 -3.86 -2.92
CA ARG A 54 20.62 -4.21 -1.81
C ARG A 54 20.67 -5.72 -1.53
N LEU A 55 19.51 -6.38 -1.50
CA LEU A 55 19.44 -7.82 -1.28
C LEU A 55 20.06 -8.61 -2.44
N MET A 56 19.84 -8.17 -3.68
CA MET A 56 20.44 -8.78 -4.86
C MET A 56 21.97 -8.68 -4.83
N GLU A 57 22.50 -7.49 -4.55
CA GLU A 57 23.95 -7.25 -4.41
C GLU A 57 24.56 -8.09 -3.29
N ALA A 58 23.90 -8.16 -2.13
CA ALA A 58 24.35 -8.97 -1.01
C ALA A 58 24.40 -10.47 -1.35
N ARG A 59 23.42 -10.95 -2.13
CA ARG A 59 23.37 -12.34 -2.59
C ARG A 59 24.52 -12.65 -3.55
N ILE A 60 24.78 -11.76 -4.51
CA ILE A 60 25.91 -11.90 -5.44
C ILE A 60 27.24 -11.95 -4.69
N ARG A 61 27.41 -11.12 -3.65
CA ARG A 61 28.62 -11.10 -2.81
C ARG A 61 28.79 -12.37 -1.98
N ALA A 62 27.70 -12.88 -1.40
CA ALA A 62 27.72 -14.14 -0.67
C ALA A 62 28.09 -15.32 -1.59
N GLU A 63 27.51 -15.39 -2.79
CA GLU A 63 27.85 -16.37 -3.83
C GLU A 63 29.29 -16.21 -4.35
N GLY A 64 29.80 -14.98 -4.36
CA GLY A 64 31.18 -14.63 -4.70
C GLY A 64 32.23 -14.95 -3.63
N GLY A 65 31.84 -15.57 -2.51
CA GLY A 65 32.77 -16.07 -1.48
C GLY A 65 32.92 -15.18 -0.25
N GLU A 66 32.14 -14.10 -0.11
CA GLU A 66 32.18 -13.25 1.10
C GLU A 66 31.43 -13.86 2.32
N GLY A 67 30.86 -15.06 2.16
CA GLY A 67 30.15 -15.79 3.20
C GLY A 67 28.70 -15.32 3.40
N GLU A 68 27.86 -16.19 3.98
CA GLU A 68 26.42 -15.89 4.19
C GLU A 68 26.17 -14.75 5.20
N GLU A 69 27.16 -14.39 6.01
CA GLU A 69 27.03 -13.32 7.01
C GLU A 69 26.73 -11.95 6.38
N VAL A 70 27.24 -11.68 5.18
CA VAL A 70 26.94 -10.45 4.41
C VAL A 70 25.46 -10.37 4.04
N LEU A 71 24.87 -11.50 3.63
CA LEU A 71 23.45 -11.58 3.31
C LEU A 71 22.60 -11.33 4.55
N TRP A 72 22.92 -11.99 5.66
CA TRP A 72 22.19 -11.83 6.92
C TRP A 72 22.24 -10.38 7.45
N MET A 73 23.40 -9.71 7.38
CA MET A 73 23.52 -8.31 7.80
C MET A 73 22.65 -7.38 6.96
N VAL A 74 22.61 -7.58 5.64
CA VAL A 74 21.79 -6.76 4.74
C VAL A 74 20.30 -7.04 4.92
N GLU A 75 19.91 -8.31 5.11
CA GLU A 75 18.53 -8.68 5.46
C GLU A 75 18.06 -7.97 6.73
N LYS A 76 18.89 -7.98 7.78
CA LYS A 76 18.59 -7.28 9.03
C LYS A 76 18.42 -5.77 8.84
N GLN A 77 19.33 -5.11 8.11
CA GLN A 77 19.21 -3.68 7.82
C GLN A 77 17.96 -3.35 7.01
N VAL A 78 17.59 -4.20 6.05
CA VAL A 78 16.37 -4.05 5.27
C VAL A 78 15.13 -4.18 6.16
N GLU A 79 15.10 -5.12 7.12
CA GLU A 79 14.00 -5.24 8.08
C GLU A 79 13.89 -4.02 9.02
N GLU A 80 15.01 -3.47 9.49
CA GLU A 80 15.03 -2.24 10.30
C GLU A 80 14.53 -1.03 9.51
N GLU A 81 14.98 -0.86 8.27
CA GLU A 81 14.49 0.20 7.37
C GLU A 81 13.02 0.01 7.02
N LYS A 82 12.57 -1.24 6.79
CA LYS A 82 11.15 -1.56 6.61
C LYS A 82 10.32 -1.11 7.79
N ALA A 83 10.76 -1.41 9.02
CA ALA A 83 10.06 -0.99 10.23
C ALA A 83 10.03 0.54 10.39
N LYS A 84 11.11 1.24 10.01
CA LYS A 84 11.16 2.71 10.04
C LYS A 84 10.23 3.33 9.01
N VAL A 85 10.31 2.90 7.75
CA VAL A 85 9.42 3.34 6.67
C VAL A 85 7.98 3.05 7.06
N GLN A 86 7.69 1.87 7.60
CA GLN A 86 6.33 1.52 8.05
C GLN A 86 5.80 2.42 9.19
N LYS A 87 6.68 2.96 10.05
CA LYS A 87 6.27 3.97 11.05
C LYS A 87 6.00 5.34 10.42
N GLU A 88 6.78 5.72 9.41
CA GLU A 88 6.67 7.01 8.69
C GLU A 88 5.53 7.01 7.65
N THR A 89 5.28 5.86 7.03
CA THR A 89 4.24 5.52 6.04
C THR A 89 3.13 4.69 6.69
N ALA A 90 2.93 4.86 8.00
CA ALA A 90 1.67 4.41 8.58
C ALA A 90 0.63 5.38 8.03
N VAL A 91 -0.17 4.93 7.07
CA VAL A 91 -1.52 5.45 6.83
C VAL A 91 -2.09 5.90 8.18
N MET A 92 -2.45 7.19 8.31
CA MET A 92 -2.86 7.82 9.57
C MET A 92 -1.75 8.01 10.62
N ASN A 93 -0.59 8.53 10.21
CA ASN A 93 0.31 9.22 11.15
C ASN A 93 -0.34 10.53 11.66
N ALA A 94 0.23 11.14 12.70
CA ALA A 94 -0.36 12.32 13.35
C ALA A 94 -0.61 13.49 12.36
N GLU A 95 0.35 13.76 11.47
CA GLU A 95 0.25 14.82 10.46
C GLU A 95 -0.90 14.56 9.46
N CYS A 96 -1.06 13.32 9.00
CA CYS A 96 -2.18 12.91 8.15
C CYS A 96 -3.52 13.09 8.87
N LEU A 97 -3.59 12.72 10.15
CA LEU A 97 -4.81 12.86 10.94
C LEU A 97 -5.16 14.31 11.22
N GLU A 98 -4.19 15.19 11.43
CA GLU A 98 -4.43 16.63 11.54
C GLU A 98 -4.97 17.23 10.24
N ARG A 99 -4.45 16.81 9.09
CA ARG A 99 -4.98 17.23 7.78
C ARG A 99 -6.41 16.78 7.60
N ILE A 100 -6.73 15.54 7.96
CA ILE A 100 -8.09 15.01 7.90
C ILE A 100 -8.99 15.77 8.86
N TRP A 101 -8.54 16.05 10.09
CA TRP A 101 -9.29 16.85 11.04
C TRP A 101 -9.78 18.16 10.42
N ASN A 102 -8.85 18.93 9.85
CA ASN A 102 -9.14 20.25 9.27
C ASN A 102 -10.08 20.21 8.05
N VAL A 103 -10.27 19.05 7.41
CA VAL A 103 -11.19 18.88 6.28
C VAL A 103 -12.61 18.60 6.75
N TYR A 104 -12.76 17.87 7.86
CA TYR A 104 -14.06 17.39 8.32
C TYR A 104 -14.66 18.21 9.47
N ASP A 105 -13.84 18.90 10.28
CA ASP A 105 -14.27 19.93 11.25
C ASP A 105 -14.60 21.22 10.48
N LYS A 106 -15.74 21.22 9.78
CA LYS A 106 -16.06 22.25 8.77
C LYS A 106 -16.44 23.57 9.40
N ASP A 107 -17.13 23.51 10.54
CA ASP A 107 -17.55 24.67 11.29
C ASP A 107 -16.44 25.22 12.20
N LYS A 108 -15.31 24.50 12.32
CA LYS A 108 -14.20 24.83 13.20
C LYS A 108 -14.65 24.92 14.66
N SER A 109 -15.63 24.11 15.04
CA SER A 109 -16.12 24.03 16.41
C SER A 109 -15.05 23.49 17.36
N GLY A 110 -14.02 22.82 16.82
CA GLY A 110 -13.01 22.14 17.62
C GLY A 110 -13.47 20.75 18.10
N THR A 111 -14.64 20.31 17.63
CA THR A 111 -15.20 18.98 17.85
C THR A 111 -15.72 18.41 16.53
N MET A 112 -15.84 17.09 16.40
CA MET A 112 -16.58 16.49 15.28
C MET A 112 -17.88 15.87 15.75
N ASP A 113 -18.97 16.21 15.08
CA ASP A 113 -20.26 15.59 15.34
C ASP A 113 -20.42 14.23 14.63
N LYS A 114 -21.51 13.52 14.93
CA LYS A 114 -21.81 12.21 14.32
C LYS A 114 -21.93 12.27 12.79
N SER A 115 -22.41 13.38 12.23
CA SER A 115 -22.55 13.58 10.78
C SER A 115 -21.18 13.72 10.12
N GLU A 116 -20.30 14.56 10.68
CA GLU A 116 -18.94 14.80 10.21
C GLU A 116 -18.11 13.52 10.25
N VAL A 117 -18.17 12.77 11.36
CA VAL A 117 -17.49 11.47 11.47
C VAL A 117 -18.05 10.45 10.48
N THR A 118 -19.36 10.47 10.23
CA THR A 118 -19.98 9.57 9.23
C THR A 118 -19.48 9.89 7.82
N MET A 119 -19.34 11.16 7.44
CA MET A 119 -18.76 11.54 6.16
C MET A 119 -17.29 11.12 6.05
N LEU A 120 -16.51 11.40 7.11
CA LEU A 120 -15.11 11.02 7.21
C LEU A 120 -14.93 9.51 7.01
N MET A 121 -15.77 8.69 7.66
CA MET A 121 -15.72 7.24 7.53
C MET A 121 -16.06 6.77 6.12
N LYS A 122 -17.08 7.34 5.49
CA LYS A 122 -17.46 6.98 4.11
C LYS A 122 -16.33 7.30 3.13
N ASP A 123 -15.74 8.48 3.25
CA ASP A 123 -14.62 8.89 2.40
C ASP A 123 -13.37 8.07 2.68
N TYR A 124 -13.10 7.76 3.95
CA TYR A 124 -12.02 6.88 4.34
C TYR A 124 -12.15 5.50 3.70
N PHE A 125 -13.29 4.81 3.87
CA PHE A 125 -13.48 3.46 3.34
C PHE A 125 -13.49 3.44 1.81
N SER A 126 -14.10 4.44 1.17
CA SER A 126 -14.08 4.57 -0.29
C SER A 126 -12.65 4.71 -0.84
N SER A 127 -11.83 5.52 -0.17
CA SER A 127 -10.42 5.71 -0.53
C SER A 127 -9.57 4.47 -0.22
N ALA A 128 -9.87 3.81 0.91
CA ALA A 128 -9.19 2.61 1.37
C ALA A 128 -9.37 1.43 0.42
N ILE A 129 -10.53 1.29 -0.26
CA ILE A 129 -10.75 0.24 -1.27
C ILE A 129 -9.66 0.28 -2.33
N VAL A 130 -9.37 1.47 -2.86
CA VAL A 130 -8.36 1.64 -3.93
C VAL A 130 -6.96 1.35 -3.39
N TYR A 131 -6.62 1.92 -2.24
CA TYR A 131 -5.32 1.73 -1.59
C TYR A 131 -5.03 0.25 -1.29
N PHE A 132 -5.96 -0.44 -0.62
CA PHE A 132 -5.77 -1.83 -0.27
C PHE A 132 -5.74 -2.74 -1.49
N ASN A 133 -6.48 -2.40 -2.55
CA ASN A 133 -6.44 -3.19 -3.78
C ASN A 133 -5.06 -3.13 -4.42
N LEU A 134 -4.43 -1.95 -4.48
CA LEU A 134 -3.05 -1.79 -4.94
C LEU A 134 -2.07 -2.53 -4.04
N LEU A 135 -2.20 -2.37 -2.71
CA LEU A 135 -1.30 -2.97 -1.73
C LEU A 135 -1.35 -4.51 -1.76
N VAL A 136 -2.54 -5.10 -1.74
CA VAL A 136 -2.72 -6.55 -1.76
C VAL A 136 -2.28 -7.14 -3.09
N THR A 137 -2.58 -6.46 -4.21
CA THR A 137 -2.17 -6.90 -5.54
C THR A 137 -0.65 -6.95 -5.65
N ASP A 138 0.03 -5.85 -5.35
CA ASP A 138 1.49 -5.79 -5.51
C ASP A 138 2.19 -6.76 -4.54
N ARG A 139 1.75 -6.86 -3.28
CA ARG A 139 2.31 -7.85 -2.34
C ARG A 139 2.12 -9.30 -2.80
N THR A 140 0.99 -9.60 -3.45
CA THR A 140 0.73 -10.94 -4.00
C THR A 140 1.64 -11.21 -5.20
N MET A 141 1.77 -10.23 -6.11
CA MET A 141 2.66 -10.33 -7.28
C MET A 141 4.12 -10.57 -6.87
N GLU A 142 4.62 -9.85 -5.86
CA GLU A 142 6.00 -10.00 -5.39
C GLU A 142 6.26 -11.38 -4.79
N LYS A 143 5.31 -11.91 -4.00
CA LYS A 143 5.42 -13.26 -3.46
C LYS A 143 5.47 -14.33 -4.57
N LEU A 144 4.68 -14.15 -5.62
CA LEU A 144 4.67 -15.06 -6.77
C LEU A 144 5.99 -15.02 -7.55
N LYS A 145 6.57 -13.83 -7.77
CA LYS A 145 7.90 -13.70 -8.39
C LYS A 145 8.97 -14.44 -7.60
N GLY A 146 8.98 -14.29 -6.28
CA GLY A 146 9.93 -14.97 -5.39
C GLY A 146 9.80 -16.49 -5.46
N ALA A 147 8.57 -17.02 -5.46
CA ALA A 147 8.31 -18.46 -5.60
C ALA A 147 8.70 -18.99 -6.99
N ASN A 148 8.42 -18.24 -8.06
CA ASN A 148 8.73 -18.64 -9.43
C ASN A 148 10.23 -18.69 -9.75
N GLY A 149 11.03 -17.81 -9.14
CA GLY A 149 12.48 -17.83 -9.29
C GLY A 149 13.08 -19.19 -8.90
N GLN A 150 12.43 -19.90 -7.96
CA GLN A 150 12.82 -21.24 -7.54
C GLN A 150 12.50 -22.33 -8.58
N TYR A 151 11.52 -22.10 -9.47
CA TYR A 151 11.07 -23.06 -10.49
C TYR A 151 11.55 -22.71 -11.90
N GLY A 152 12.31 -21.62 -12.08
CA GLY A 152 12.84 -21.19 -13.38
C GLY A 152 11.79 -20.66 -14.36
N ILE A 153 10.55 -20.40 -13.91
CA ILE A 153 9.45 -19.95 -14.78
C ILE A 153 9.33 -18.43 -14.68
N THR A 154 9.84 -17.71 -15.67
CA THR A 154 9.59 -16.26 -15.80
C THR A 154 8.42 -16.03 -16.76
N PRO A 155 7.23 -15.69 -16.27
CA PRO A 155 6.11 -15.36 -17.17
C PRO A 155 6.48 -14.14 -18.02
N ASN A 156 6.19 -14.20 -19.32
CA ASN A 156 6.33 -13.05 -20.20
C ASN A 156 5.38 -11.91 -19.80
N GLU A 157 5.59 -10.72 -20.35
CA GLU A 157 4.82 -9.52 -20.02
C GLU A 157 3.29 -9.73 -20.14
N LYS A 158 2.85 -10.45 -21.19
CA LYS A 158 1.44 -10.78 -21.42
C LYS A 158 0.86 -11.63 -20.28
N HIS A 159 1.59 -12.64 -19.83
CA HIS A 159 1.19 -13.50 -18.73
C HIS A 159 1.25 -12.78 -17.38
N THR A 160 2.28 -11.96 -17.13
CA THR A 160 2.34 -11.09 -15.95
C THR A 160 1.12 -10.18 -15.87
N LYS A 161 0.70 -9.58 -17.00
CA LYS A 161 -0.50 -8.74 -17.06
C LYS A 161 -1.78 -9.52 -16.80
N LYS A 162 -1.90 -10.75 -17.31
CA LYS A 162 -3.05 -11.63 -17.03
C LYS A 162 -3.12 -12.02 -15.55
N ILE A 163 -2.00 -12.47 -14.97
CA ILE A 163 -1.89 -12.83 -13.54
C ILE A 163 -2.29 -11.64 -12.67
N ARG A 164 -1.74 -10.46 -12.95
CA ARG A 164 -2.08 -9.22 -12.25
C ARG A 164 -3.59 -8.95 -12.28
N LYS A 165 -4.24 -9.06 -13.45
CA LYS A 165 -5.71 -8.84 -13.57
C LYS A 165 -6.52 -9.83 -12.74
N VAL A 166 -6.12 -11.10 -12.70
CA VAL A 166 -6.78 -12.12 -11.88
C VAL A 166 -6.69 -11.76 -10.39
N ILE A 167 -5.49 -11.38 -9.93
CA ILE A 167 -5.26 -10.92 -8.56
C ILE A 167 -6.06 -9.67 -8.24
N GLU A 168 -6.04 -8.66 -9.10
CA GLU A 168 -6.79 -7.41 -8.91
C GLU A 168 -8.29 -7.65 -8.79
N LYS A 169 -8.84 -8.56 -9.60
CA LYS A 169 -10.26 -8.92 -9.54
C LYS A 169 -10.62 -9.58 -8.20
N SER A 170 -9.82 -10.55 -7.77
CA SER A 170 -10.02 -11.24 -6.49
C SER A 170 -9.81 -10.30 -5.29
N ALA A 171 -8.75 -9.49 -5.32
CA ALA A 171 -8.47 -8.50 -4.29
C ALA A 171 -9.63 -7.49 -4.16
N LYS A 172 -10.09 -6.91 -5.28
CA LYS A 172 -11.24 -5.98 -5.28
C LYS A 172 -12.50 -6.61 -4.68
N LYS A 173 -12.79 -7.88 -5.01
CA LYS A 173 -13.94 -8.62 -4.45
C LYS A 173 -13.80 -8.76 -2.92
N HIS A 174 -12.69 -9.29 -2.43
CA HIS A 174 -12.52 -9.56 -1.00
C HIS A 174 -12.38 -8.29 -0.17
N ILE A 175 -11.73 -7.25 -0.69
CA ILE A 175 -11.64 -5.94 -0.06
C ILE A 175 -13.01 -5.26 -0.03
N GLY A 176 -13.80 -5.38 -1.10
CA GLY A 176 -15.16 -4.84 -1.14
C GLY A 176 -16.08 -5.48 -0.09
N ILE A 177 -15.99 -6.79 0.11
CA ILE A 177 -16.72 -7.49 1.17
C ILE A 177 -16.25 -6.98 2.54
N TRP A 178 -14.94 -7.02 2.79
CA TRP A 178 -14.36 -6.64 4.07
C TRP A 178 -14.64 -5.18 4.47
N LEU A 179 -14.41 -4.24 3.56
CA LEU A 179 -14.68 -2.81 3.83
C LEU A 179 -16.18 -2.50 3.80
N GLY A 180 -16.98 -3.25 3.04
CA GLY A 180 -18.43 -3.15 3.07
C GLY A 180 -19.00 -3.51 4.45
N GLU A 181 -18.50 -4.58 5.07
CA GLU A 181 -18.85 -4.95 6.45
C GLU A 181 -18.48 -3.83 7.44
N ILE A 182 -17.29 -3.23 7.27
CA ILE A 182 -16.82 -2.16 8.17
C ILE A 182 -17.58 -0.85 7.94
N ASN A 183 -17.97 -0.54 6.70
CA ASN A 183 -18.73 0.67 6.33
C ASN A 183 -20.25 0.53 6.59
N SER A 184 -20.67 -0.53 7.30
CA SER A 184 -22.05 -0.65 7.75
C SER A 184 -22.37 0.38 8.85
N LYS A 185 -23.62 0.88 8.87
CA LYS A 185 -24.07 1.87 9.87
C LYS A 185 -23.76 1.42 11.30
N ASP A 186 -24.10 0.18 11.64
CA ASP A 186 -23.86 -0.39 12.97
C ASP A 186 -22.38 -0.44 13.33
N THR A 187 -21.51 -0.68 12.35
CA THR A 187 -20.06 -0.72 12.60
C THR A 187 -19.48 0.69 12.73
N ILE A 188 -19.97 1.64 11.94
CA ILE A 188 -19.60 3.05 12.07
C ILE A 188 -20.00 3.58 13.46
N GLU A 189 -21.21 3.27 13.94
CA GLU A 189 -21.66 3.63 15.28
C GLU A 189 -20.77 2.99 16.37
N LYS A 190 -20.42 1.71 16.21
CA LYS A 190 -19.47 1.04 17.12
C LYS A 190 -18.07 1.64 17.09
N ILE A 191 -17.63 2.17 15.95
CA ILE A 191 -16.34 2.86 15.88
C ILE A 191 -16.45 4.22 16.56
N TYR A 192 -17.52 4.98 16.29
CA TYR A 192 -17.78 6.26 16.92
C TYR A 192 -17.73 6.14 18.46
N SER A 193 -18.54 5.24 19.03
CA SER A 193 -18.58 5.00 20.48
C SER A 193 -17.28 4.40 21.05
N ALA A 194 -16.39 3.87 20.21
CA ALA A 194 -15.08 3.41 20.65
C ALA A 194 -14.06 4.55 20.74
N ILE A 195 -14.29 5.66 20.04
CA ILE A 195 -13.43 6.84 19.99
C ILE A 195 -13.91 7.86 21.02
N ASP A 196 -15.22 8.13 21.08
CA ASP A 196 -15.89 8.99 22.07
C ASP A 196 -15.80 8.32 23.45
N LYS A 197 -14.77 8.65 24.24
CA LYS A 197 -14.49 7.97 25.52
C LYS A 197 -15.30 8.54 26.66
N ASP A 198 -15.52 9.84 26.62
CA ASP A 198 -16.24 10.56 27.66
C ASP A 198 -17.76 10.49 27.48
N GLY A 199 -18.23 10.04 26.31
CA GLY A 199 -19.65 9.91 25.99
C GLY A 199 -20.32 11.26 25.78
N SER A 200 -19.55 12.29 25.42
CA SER A 200 -20.05 13.64 25.14
C SER A 200 -21.00 13.66 23.94
N GLY A 201 -20.92 12.66 23.07
CA GLY A 201 -21.68 12.62 21.82
C GLY A 201 -21.03 13.43 20.71
N THR A 202 -19.81 13.94 20.93
CA THR A 202 -18.93 14.61 19.97
C THR A 202 -17.52 14.03 20.09
N LEU A 203 -16.67 14.18 19.08
CA LEU A 203 -15.26 13.80 19.20
C LEU A 203 -14.39 15.04 19.37
N GLU A 204 -13.61 15.09 20.45
CA GLU A 204 -12.56 16.10 20.58
C GLU A 204 -11.35 15.75 19.69
N LYS A 205 -10.53 16.76 19.37
CA LYS A 205 -9.34 16.58 18.52
C LYS A 205 -8.38 15.56 19.10
N GLU A 206 -8.14 15.60 20.41
CA GLU A 206 -7.26 14.67 21.11
C GLU A 206 -7.78 13.23 21.04
N GLU A 207 -9.09 13.02 21.20
CA GLU A 207 -9.73 11.70 21.07
C GLU A 207 -9.59 11.18 19.64
N PHE A 208 -9.88 12.02 18.66
CA PHE A 208 -9.72 11.65 17.25
C PHE A 208 -8.26 11.27 16.94
N LEU A 209 -7.27 12.11 17.27
CA LEU A 209 -5.87 11.86 16.93
C LEU A 209 -5.32 10.58 17.59
N LYS A 210 -5.75 10.27 18.83
CA LYS A 210 -5.26 9.10 19.58
C LYS A 210 -6.03 7.83 19.27
N GLU A 211 -7.35 7.88 19.38
CA GLU A 211 -8.20 6.68 19.38
C GLU A 211 -8.58 6.26 17.95
N PHE A 212 -8.80 7.21 17.02
CA PHE A 212 -9.12 6.87 15.63
C PHE A 212 -8.02 5.99 15.02
N ARG A 213 -6.76 6.34 15.23
CA ARG A 213 -5.61 5.55 14.76
C ARG A 213 -5.64 4.12 15.31
N VAL A 214 -5.89 3.96 16.60
CA VAL A 214 -5.93 2.65 17.26
C VAL A 214 -7.07 1.79 16.70
N VAL A 215 -8.26 2.38 16.54
CA VAL A 215 -9.41 1.66 16.00
C VAL A 215 -9.20 1.27 14.54
N ILE A 216 -8.67 2.18 13.73
CA ILE A 216 -8.38 1.93 12.31
C ILE A 216 -7.26 0.90 12.16
N GLU A 217 -6.16 0.95 12.92
CA GLU A 217 -5.12 -0.08 12.86
C GLU A 217 -5.67 -1.46 13.27
N LYS A 218 -6.53 -1.52 14.28
CA LYS A 218 -7.16 -2.78 14.70
C LYS A 218 -8.07 -3.37 13.62
N ARG A 219 -8.74 -2.54 12.82
CA ARG A 219 -9.73 -2.98 11.81
C ARG A 219 -9.17 -3.09 10.40
N CYS A 220 -8.20 -2.25 10.05
CA CYS A 220 -7.64 -2.04 8.71
C CYS A 220 -6.11 -2.16 8.65
N GLY A 221 -5.46 -2.58 9.74
CA GLY A 221 -4.01 -2.66 9.83
C GLY A 221 -3.39 -3.85 9.08
N GLN A 222 -2.08 -3.99 9.26
CA GLN A 222 -1.25 -4.97 8.53
C GLN A 222 -1.71 -6.42 8.70
N LYS A 223 -2.19 -6.78 9.90
CA LYS A 223 -2.68 -8.14 10.17
C LYS A 223 -3.88 -8.50 9.29
N GLN A 224 -4.77 -7.54 9.05
CA GLN A 224 -5.96 -7.72 8.20
C GLN A 224 -5.58 -7.76 6.73
N VAL A 225 -4.68 -6.85 6.29
CA VAL A 225 -4.10 -6.88 4.94
C VAL A 225 -3.44 -8.23 4.65
N GLU A 226 -2.69 -8.78 5.59
CA GLU A 226 -2.03 -10.07 5.45
C GLU A 226 -3.04 -11.23 5.35
N LYS A 227 -4.11 -11.22 6.17
CA LYS A 227 -5.19 -12.19 6.08
C LYS A 227 -5.87 -12.15 4.70
N LEU A 228 -6.18 -10.95 4.21
CA LEU A 228 -6.78 -10.75 2.89
C LEU A 228 -5.87 -11.26 1.78
N ARG A 229 -4.57 -10.94 1.84
CA ARG A 229 -3.58 -11.44 0.87
C ARG A 229 -3.60 -12.97 0.80
N LYS A 230 -3.63 -13.66 1.94
CA LYS A 230 -3.70 -15.13 1.98
C LYS A 230 -5.00 -15.69 1.37
N ILE A 231 -6.12 -14.97 1.51
CA ILE A 231 -7.38 -15.33 0.85
C ILE A 231 -7.25 -15.16 -0.66
N VAL A 232 -6.77 -14.00 -1.12
CA VAL A 232 -6.58 -13.70 -2.54
C VAL A 232 -5.65 -14.71 -3.21
N VAL A 233 -4.53 -15.08 -2.56
CA VAL A 233 -3.63 -16.12 -3.06
C VAL A 233 -4.38 -17.43 -3.28
N ARG A 234 -5.12 -17.91 -2.28
CA ARG A 234 -5.87 -19.17 -2.38
C ARG A 234 -6.97 -19.12 -3.44
N ASP A 235 -7.67 -18.00 -3.57
CA ASP A 235 -8.75 -17.81 -4.55
C ASP A 235 -8.21 -17.76 -5.99
N THR A 236 -6.97 -17.30 -6.17
CA THR A 236 -6.36 -17.12 -7.51
C THR A 236 -5.37 -18.20 -7.90
N GLU A 237 -5.00 -19.10 -6.98
CA GLU A 237 -3.94 -20.11 -7.18
C GLU A 237 -4.19 -20.97 -8.42
N ARG A 238 -5.40 -21.51 -8.58
CA ARG A 238 -5.75 -22.35 -9.74
C ARG A 238 -5.61 -21.58 -11.05
N ASP A 239 -6.24 -20.41 -11.15
CA ASP A 239 -6.24 -19.60 -12.37
C ASP A 239 -4.81 -19.15 -12.74
N ILE A 240 -3.97 -18.89 -11.73
CA ILE A 240 -2.54 -18.57 -11.92
C ILE A 240 -1.75 -19.77 -12.42
N LEU A 241 -1.98 -20.97 -11.86
CA LEU A 241 -1.35 -22.21 -12.33
C LEU A 241 -1.73 -22.53 -13.77
N GLU A 242 -2.99 -22.30 -14.17
CA GLU A 242 -3.43 -22.43 -15.56
C GLU A 242 -2.66 -21.48 -16.50
N ILE A 243 -2.43 -20.23 -16.07
CA ILE A 243 -1.63 -19.27 -16.86
C ILE A 243 -0.16 -19.73 -16.96
N TYR A 244 0.41 -20.28 -15.88
CA TYR A 244 1.78 -20.82 -15.92
C TYR A 244 1.91 -22.04 -16.80
N THR A 245 0.99 -23.00 -16.70
CA THR A 245 1.01 -24.22 -17.52
C THR A 245 0.86 -23.89 -19.00
N ALA A 246 0.04 -22.90 -19.37
CA ALA A 246 -0.02 -22.38 -20.73
C ALA A 246 1.31 -21.76 -21.20
N THR A 247 2.07 -21.14 -20.28
CA THR A 247 3.39 -20.58 -20.57
C THR A 247 4.42 -21.66 -20.88
N VAL A 248 4.46 -22.72 -20.05
CA VAL A 248 5.45 -23.81 -20.15
C VAL A 248 5.17 -24.73 -21.34
N THR A 249 3.90 -25.01 -21.62
CA THR A 249 3.51 -25.97 -22.67
C THR A 249 3.49 -25.37 -24.08
N GLY A 250 3.74 -24.05 -24.23
CA GLY A 250 3.62 -23.36 -25.51
C GLY A 250 2.19 -23.38 -26.09
N LYS A 251 1.20 -23.88 -25.34
CA LYS A 251 -0.21 -23.89 -25.72
C LYS A 251 -0.77 -22.47 -25.58
N ASN A 252 -0.49 -21.65 -26.59
CA ASN A 252 -1.35 -20.54 -26.96
C ASN A 252 -2.68 -21.13 -27.47
N ASN A 253 -3.55 -21.61 -26.58
CA ASN A 253 -4.97 -21.78 -26.96
C ASN A 253 -5.52 -20.36 -27.11
N LEU A 254 -5.72 -19.80 -28.32
CA LEU A 254 -6.72 -20.15 -29.35
C LEU A 254 -8.14 -20.23 -28.77
N ALA A 255 -8.66 -19.06 -28.38
CA ALA A 255 -10.02 -18.55 -28.61
C ALA A 255 -10.15 -17.18 -27.91
#